data_AF-A0A2W4RPT5-F1
#
_entry.id   AF-A0A2W4RPT5-F1
#
_cell.length_a   1.000
_cell.length_b   1.000
_cell.length_c   1.000
_cell.angle_alpha   90.00
_cell.angle_beta   90.00
_cell.angle_gamma   90.00
#
_symmetry.space_group_name_H-M   'P 1'
#
loop_
_entity.id
_entity.type
_entity.pdbx_description
1 polymer ?
#
loop_
_entity_poly.entity_id
_entity_poly.type
_entity_poly.pdbx_seq_one_letter_code
_entity_poly.pdbx_strand_id
1 'polypeptide(L)'
;MLGRLVLILLQLAIGWFGAPQVLRYVPVGGDAQMFVYAVAAAIIVWLVGVIGAQILKDVPTPSAGTLAAALIGGLIGAAIVVFKLNQMIPVSVPPNLWPLGLAVLGYALKK
;
A
#
# COMPACT_ATOMS: atom_id res chain seq x y z
N MET A 1 -12.37 -2.10 17.41
CA MET A 1 -11.15 -2.64 16.77
C MET A 1 -11.43 -3.53 15.56
N LEU A 2 -12.54 -4.28 15.55
CA LEU A 2 -12.91 -5.13 14.41
C LEU A 2 -12.98 -4.35 13.07
N GLY A 3 -13.56 -3.15 13.06
CA GLY A 3 -13.61 -2.31 11.86
C GLY A 3 -12.23 -1.97 11.27
N ARG A 4 -11.22 -1.73 12.12
CA ARG A 4 -9.84 -1.48 11.67
C ARG A 4 -9.19 -2.73 11.07
N LEU A 5 -9.43 -3.91 11.67
CA LEU A 5 -8.93 -5.17 11.12
C LEU A 5 -9.56 -5.48 9.76
N VAL A 6 -10.88 -5.30 9.64
CA VAL A 6 -11.59 -5.44 8.36
C VAL A 6 -11.04 -4.45 7.34
N LEU A 7 -10.77 -3.20 7.73
CA LEU A 7 -10.18 -2.21 6.84
C LEU A 7 -8.81 -2.65 6.32
N ILE A 8 -7.92 -3.15 7.18
CA ILE A 8 -6.58 -3.61 6.78
C ILE A 8 -6.70 -4.74 5.76
N LEU A 9 -7.59 -5.71 5.99
CA LEU A 9 -7.84 -6.80 5.05
C LEU A 9 -8.37 -6.29 3.70
N LEU A 10 -9.31 -5.33 3.73
CA LEU A 10 -9.82 -4.70 2.51
C LEU A 10 -8.73 -3.92 1.76
N GLN A 11 -7.89 -3.17 2.47
CA GLN A 11 -6.78 -2.43 1.87
C GLN A 11 -5.77 -3.35 1.20
N LEU A 12 -5.43 -4.48 1.83
CA LEU A 12 -4.56 -5.49 1.23
C LEU A 12 -5.22 -6.14 0.02
N ALA A 13 -6.48 -6.57 0.12
CA ALA A 13 -7.18 -7.21 -0.99
C ALA A 13 -7.33 -6.26 -2.19
N ILE A 14 -7.91 -5.07 -1.96
CA ILE A 14 -8.16 -4.09 -3.02
C ILE A 14 -6.85 -3.53 -3.58
N GLY A 15 -5.84 -3.30 -2.73
CA GLY A 15 -4.52 -2.88 -3.18
C GLY A 15 -3.83 -3.94 -4.04
N TRP A 16 -3.89 -5.21 -3.64
CA TRP A 16 -3.29 -6.33 -4.36
C TRP A 16 -3.89 -6.52 -5.76
N PHE A 17 -5.22 -6.44 -5.89
CA PHE A 17 -5.88 -6.59 -7.17
C PHE A 17 -5.94 -5.29 -7.98
N GLY A 18 -6.02 -4.14 -7.30
CA GLY A 18 -6.22 -2.83 -7.91
C GLY A 18 -4.94 -2.18 -8.43
N ALA A 19 -3.83 -2.24 -7.67
CA ALA A 19 -2.58 -1.61 -8.09
C ALA A 19 -2.04 -2.13 -9.44
N PRO A 20 -2.11 -3.44 -9.75
CA PRO A 20 -1.77 -3.95 -11.08
C PRO A 20 -2.67 -3.43 -12.20
N GLN A 21 -3.94 -3.10 -11.92
CA GLN A 21 -4.83 -2.52 -12.93
C GLN A 21 -4.40 -1.11 -13.30
N VAL A 22 -3.96 -0.31 -12.32
CA VAL A 22 -3.44 1.04 -12.56
C VAL A 22 -2.19 0.99 -13.43
N LEU A 23 -1.29 0.03 -13.17
CA LEU A 23 -0.06 -0.14 -13.97
C LEU A 23 -0.30 -0.40 -15.45
N ARG A 24 -1.45 -0.99 -15.84
CA ARG A 24 -1.77 -1.24 -17.27
C ARG A 24 -1.90 0.03 -18.08
N TYR A 25 -2.19 1.15 -17.43
CA TYR A 25 -2.39 2.46 -18.07
C TYR A 25 -1.14 3.33 -18.05
N VAL A 26 -0.08 2.93 -17.33
CA VAL A 26 1.15 3.72 -17.21
C VAL A 26 2.28 2.97 -17.92
N PRO A 27 2.77 3.46 -19.07
CA PRO A 27 3.81 2.79 -19.85
C PRO A 27 5.19 3.03 -19.19
N VAL A 28 5.48 2.27 -18.14
CA VAL A 28 6.76 2.35 -17.40
C VAL A 28 7.33 0.95 -17.24
N GLY A 29 8.58 0.76 -17.67
CA GLY A 29 9.29 -0.52 -17.60
C GLY A 29 10.44 -0.50 -16.61
N GLY A 30 10.98 -1.70 -16.33
CA GLY A 30 12.13 -1.88 -15.45
C GLY A 30 11.84 -1.51 -13.99
N ASP A 31 12.87 -1.06 -13.28
CA ASP A 31 12.79 -0.78 -11.84
C ASP A 31 11.83 0.36 -11.47
N ALA A 32 11.63 1.32 -12.39
CA ALA A 32 10.70 2.43 -12.20
C ALA A 32 9.25 1.95 -12.04
N GLN A 33 8.89 0.82 -12.66
CA GLN A 33 7.57 0.22 -12.54
C GLN A 33 7.21 -0.11 -11.08
N MET A 34 8.20 -0.48 -10.27
CA MET A 34 7.99 -0.83 -8.86
C MET A 34 7.64 0.39 -8.01
N PHE A 35 8.24 1.55 -8.31
CA PHE A 35 7.89 2.81 -7.66
C PHE A 35 6.49 3.29 -8.07
N VAL A 36 6.12 3.15 -9.35
CA VAL A 36 4.76 3.47 -9.82
C VAL A 36 3.73 2.56 -9.14
N TYR A 37 4.03 1.27 -9.00
CA TYR A 37 3.21 0.35 -8.22
C TYR A 37 3.02 0.83 -6.77
N ALA A 38 4.10 1.26 -6.11
CA ALA A 38 4.03 1.78 -4.75
C ALA A 38 3.12 3.01 -4.62
N VAL A 39 3.23 3.95 -5.56
CA VAL A 39 2.36 5.14 -5.60
C VAL A 39 0.90 4.73 -5.79
N ALA A 40 0.63 3.84 -6.76
CA ALA A 40 -0.72 3.34 -7.02
C ALA A 40 -1.30 2.62 -5.79
N ALA A 41 -0.51 1.74 -5.15
CA ALA A 41 -0.88 1.03 -3.94
C ALA A 41 -1.21 2.00 -2.80
N ALA A 42 -0.37 3.01 -2.55
CA ALA A 42 -0.61 4.01 -1.50
C ALA A 42 -1.90 4.80 -1.72
N ILE A 43 -2.17 5.23 -2.96
CA ILE A 43 -3.41 5.93 -3.31
C ILE A 43 -4.61 5.02 -3.08
N ILE A 44 -4.56 3.77 -3.55
CA ILE A 44 -5.66 2.80 -3.37
C ILE A 44 -5.90 2.52 -1.89
N VAL A 45 -4.85 2.24 -1.11
CA VAL A 45 -4.94 2.00 0.34
C VAL A 45 -5.59 3.19 1.05
N TRP A 46 -5.21 4.42 0.70
CA TRP A 46 -5.80 5.62 1.25
C TRP A 46 -7.28 5.79 0.84
N LEU A 47 -7.62 5.60 -0.43
CA LEU A 47 -9.01 5.67 -0.92
C LEU A 47 -9.91 4.64 -0.24
N VAL A 48 -9.43 3.40 -0.10
CA VAL A 48 -10.13 2.35 0.66
C VAL A 48 -10.28 2.76 2.13
N GLY A 49 -9.28 3.44 2.69
CA GLY A 49 -9.34 4.06 4.01
C GLY A 49 -10.46 5.10 4.13
N VAL A 50 -10.58 6.00 3.15
CA VAL A 50 -11.62 7.05 3.10
C VAL A 50 -12.99 6.41 3.01
N ILE A 51 -13.19 5.49 2.07
CA ILE A 51 -14.48 4.82 1.85
C ILE A 51 -14.83 3.95 3.05
N GLY A 52 -13.86 3.17 3.54
CA GLY A 52 -14.03 2.27 4.68
C GLY A 52 -14.38 3.02 5.97
N ALA A 53 -13.87 4.23 6.18
CA ALA A 53 -14.26 5.06 7.32
C ALA A 53 -15.74 5.47 7.32
N GLN A 54 -16.39 5.52 6.15
CA GLN A 54 -17.82 5.84 6.04
C GLN A 54 -18.73 4.64 6.28
N ILE A 55 -18.22 3.42 6.06
CA ILE A 55 -19.00 2.18 6.11
C ILE A 55 -18.74 1.41 7.42
N LEU A 56 -17.50 1.40 7.89
CA LEU A 56 -17.06 0.61 9.03
C LEU A 56 -17.17 1.42 10.32
N LYS A 57 -17.80 0.82 11.33
CA LYS A 57 -17.91 1.41 12.66
C LYS A 57 -16.53 1.55 13.33
N ASP A 58 -16.34 2.65 14.04
CA ASP A 58 -15.13 2.97 14.81
C ASP A 58 -13.85 3.08 13.96
N VAL A 59 -13.98 3.44 12.68
CA VAL A 59 -12.86 3.72 11.77
C VAL A 59 -12.77 5.22 11.52
N PRO A 60 -11.71 5.90 12.02
CA PRO A 60 -11.56 7.34 11.81
C PRO A 60 -11.17 7.66 10.36
N THR A 61 -11.70 8.76 9.81
CA THR A 61 -11.46 9.20 8.42
C THR A 61 -10.02 9.63 8.18
N PRO A 62 -9.26 9.02 7.26
CA PRO A 62 -7.85 9.34 7.01
C PRO A 62 -7.65 10.76 6.47
N SER A 63 -6.51 11.37 6.80
CA SER A 63 -6.15 12.72 6.35
C SER A 63 -5.13 12.66 5.21
N ALA A 64 -4.79 13.82 4.64
CA ALA A 64 -3.67 13.93 3.69
C ALA A 64 -2.33 13.46 4.29
N GLY A 65 -2.13 13.65 5.60
CA GLY A 65 -0.97 13.12 6.31
C GLY A 65 -0.93 11.58 6.34
N THR A 66 -2.09 10.92 6.37
CA THR A 66 -2.19 9.46 6.25
C THR A 66 -1.81 8.97 4.86
N LEU A 67 -2.20 9.72 3.80
CA LEU A 67 -1.77 9.43 2.43
C LEU A 67 -0.24 9.57 2.31
N ALA A 68 0.34 10.64 2.83
CA ALA A 68 1.78 10.85 2.81
C ALA A 68 2.53 9.71 3.54
N ALA A 69 2.04 9.27 4.70
CA ALA A 69 2.63 8.15 5.44
C ALA A 69 2.53 6.82 4.66
N ALA A 70 1.37 6.55 4.04
CA ALA A 70 1.19 5.37 3.18
C ALA A 70 2.12 5.42 1.96
N LEU A 71 2.28 6.59 1.35
CA LEU A 71 3.17 6.80 0.20
C LEU A 71 4.62 6.56 0.59
N ILE A 72 5.09 7.16 1.69
CA ILE A 72 6.46 6.96 2.19
C ILE A 72 6.71 5.48 2.47
N GLY A 73 5.79 4.81 3.18
CA GLY A 73 5.88 3.38 3.44
C GLY A 73 5.97 2.55 2.14
N GLY A 74 5.09 2.83 1.18
CA GLY A 74 5.10 2.15 -0.12
C GLY A 74 6.41 2.36 -0.88
N LEU A 75 6.93 3.58 -0.92
CA LEU A 75 8.19 3.91 -1.59
C LEU A 75 9.38 3.21 -0.94
N ILE A 76 9.41 3.12 0.40
CA ILE A 76 10.40 2.32 1.13
C ILE A 76 10.30 0.85 0.71
N GLY A 77 9.08 0.30 0.60
CA GLY A 77 8.89 -1.08 0.15
C GLY A 77 9.31 -1.33 -1.30
N ALA A 78 9.12 -0.37 -2.19
CA ALA A 78 9.66 -0.44 -3.56
C ALA A 78 11.18 -0.41 -3.55
N ALA A 79 11.80 0.47 -2.77
CA ALA A 79 13.25 0.55 -2.64
C ALA A 79 13.84 -0.77 -2.12
N ILE A 80 13.21 -1.40 -1.12
CA ILE A 80 13.65 -2.71 -0.61
C ILE A 80 13.74 -3.77 -1.71
N VAL A 81 12.79 -3.78 -2.65
CA VAL A 81 12.78 -4.73 -3.77
C VAL A 81 13.78 -4.35 -4.85
N VAL A 82 13.78 -3.09 -5.29
CA VAL A 82 14.65 -2.61 -6.37
C VAL A 82 16.13 -2.76 -6.00
N PHE A 83 16.49 -2.42 -4.76
CA PHE A 83 17.86 -2.58 -4.25
C PHE A 83 18.15 -4.00 -3.74
N LYS A 84 17.23 -4.96 -3.93
CA LYS A 84 17.38 -6.37 -3.53
C LYS A 84 17.66 -6.58 -2.03
N LEU A 85 17.29 -5.61 -1.19
CA LEU A 85 17.45 -5.70 0.26
C LEU A 85 16.55 -6.79 0.86
N ASN A 86 15.47 -7.15 0.17
CA ASN A 86 14.61 -8.27 0.52
C ASN A 86 15.35 -9.62 0.57
N GLN A 87 16.49 -9.77 -0.13
CA GLN A 87 17.28 -11.01 -0.11
C GLN A 87 18.07 -11.21 1.19
N MET A 88 18.24 -10.15 1.98
CA MET A 88 18.90 -10.20 3.28
C MET A 88 17.97 -10.66 4.41
N ILE A 89 16.66 -10.69 4.14
CA ILE A 89 15.63 -11.09 5.09
C ILE A 89 15.21 -12.52 4.75
N PRO A 90 15.24 -13.46 5.71
CA PRO A 90 14.91 -14.87 5.48
C PRO A 90 13.39 -15.11 5.36
N VAL A 91 12.71 -14.29 4.56
CA VAL A 91 11.27 -14.34 4.33
C VAL A 91 11.03 -14.26 2.82
N SER A 92 10.52 -15.35 2.25
CA SER A 92 10.13 -15.39 0.84
C SER A 92 8.69 -14.92 0.68
N VAL A 93 8.52 -13.67 0.27
CA VAL A 93 7.22 -13.08 -0.06
C VAL A 93 7.25 -12.49 -1.47
N PRO A 94 6.11 -12.45 -2.18
CA PRO A 94 6.05 -11.84 -3.50
C PRO A 94 6.60 -10.40 -3.49
N PRO A 95 7.38 -9.98 -4.50
CA PRO A 95 7.98 -8.65 -4.53
C PRO A 95 6.95 -7.51 -4.33
N ASN A 96 5.79 -7.63 -4.96
CA ASN A 96 4.69 -6.64 -4.89
C ASN A 96 4.08 -6.50 -3.49
N LEU A 97 4.34 -7.44 -2.58
CA LEU A 97 3.86 -7.35 -1.20
C LEU A 97 4.67 -6.34 -0.39
N TRP A 98 5.93 -6.07 -0.73
CA TRP A 98 6.75 -5.10 0.01
C TRP A 98 6.20 -3.67 -0.09
N PRO A 99 5.94 -3.10 -1.27
CA PRO A 99 5.34 -1.77 -1.36
C PRO A 99 3.92 -1.72 -0.80
N LEU A 100 3.10 -2.72 -1.12
CA LEU A 100 1.71 -2.73 -0.66
C LEU A 100 1.63 -2.86 0.87
N GLY A 101 2.35 -3.82 1.43
CA GLY A 101 2.39 -4.08 2.87
C GLY A 101 2.92 -2.88 3.64
N LEU A 102 4.02 -2.27 3.18
CA LEU A 102 4.55 -1.07 3.83
C LEU A 102 3.67 0.17 3.61
N ALA A 103 2.93 0.26 2.51
CA ALA A 103 1.92 1.32 2.35
C ALA A 103 0.76 1.17 3.35
N VAL A 104 0.26 -0.05 3.55
CA VAL A 104 -0.75 -0.36 4.57
C VAL A 104 -0.22 -0.10 5.98
N LEU A 105 1.03 -0.47 6.26
CA LEU A 105 1.67 -0.17 7.54
C LEU A 105 1.84 1.34 7.75
N GLY A 106 2.30 2.09 6.74
CA GLY A 106 2.41 3.55 6.80
C GLY A 106 1.04 4.21 7.06
N TYR A 107 -0.01 3.71 6.41
CA TYR A 107 -1.39 4.12 6.69
C TYR A 107 -1.77 3.85 8.15
N ALA A 108 -1.57 2.62 8.63
CA ALA A 108 -1.98 2.18 9.95
C ALA A 108 -1.22 2.88 11.09
N LEU A 109 0.07 3.15 10.91
CA LEU A 109 0.90 3.83 11.92
C LEU A 109 0.46 5.28 12.15
N LYS A 110 -0.06 5.95 11.11
CA LYS A 110 -0.52 7.34 11.22
C LYS A 110 -1.95 7.46 11.74
N LYS A 111 -2.72 6.37 11.82
CA LYS A 111 -4.17 6.38 11.97
C LYS A 111 -4.71 5.68 13.22
#